data_AF-A0A2V8IUH9-F1
#
_entry.id   AF-A0A2V8IUH9-F1
#
_cell.length_a   1.000
_cell.length_b   1.000
_cell.length_c   1.000
_cell.angle_alpha   90.00
_cell.angle_beta   90.00
_cell.angle_gamma   90.00
#
_symmetry.space_group_name_H-M   'P 1'
#
loop_
_entity.id
_entity.type
_entity.pdbx_description
1 polymer ?
#
loop_
_entity_poly.entity_id
_entity_poly.type
_entity_poly.pdbx_seq_one_letter_code
_entity_poly.pdbx_strand_id
1 'polypeptide(L)'
;MTKRPAQLRLLADENTSHRFVSACTRLRRNFPIVHIARWQDGSWLGLDDAALLISCAEAGLVLVAFDRATLPWHAGQVVRAGESHGGLILFRRTVRSTNYGEQARLVSEFWSSQGQGWDWTNRIVYLPKSP
;
A
#
# COMPACT_ATOMS: atom_id res chain seq x y z
N MET A 1 -21.62 -12.68 -16.10
CA MET A 1 -20.60 -12.52 -15.05
C MET A 1 -20.48 -11.05 -14.70
N THR A 2 -21.18 -10.61 -13.66
CA THR A 2 -21.07 -9.25 -13.12
C THR A 2 -19.69 -9.09 -12.50
N LYS A 3 -18.86 -8.20 -13.06
CA LYS A 3 -17.59 -7.79 -12.47
C LYS A 3 -17.90 -7.28 -11.06
N ARG A 4 -17.50 -8.01 -10.01
CA ARG A 4 -17.46 -7.43 -8.65
C ARG A 4 -16.70 -6.11 -8.76
N PRO A 5 -17.19 -4.99 -8.17
CA PRO A 5 -16.37 -3.80 -8.06
C PRO A 5 -15.03 -4.23 -7.45
N ALA A 6 -13.92 -3.71 -7.98
CA ALA A 6 -12.60 -4.06 -7.47
C ALA A 6 -12.59 -3.70 -5.98
N GLN A 7 -12.66 -4.71 -5.12
CA GLN A 7 -12.58 -4.52 -3.68
C GLN A 7 -11.27 -3.78 -3.41
N LEU A 8 -11.35 -2.66 -2.67
CA LEU A 8 -10.16 -1.91 -2.29
C LEU A 8 -9.23 -2.86 -1.54
N ARG A 9 -7.96 -2.88 -1.95
CA ARG A 9 -6.93 -3.76 -1.38
C ARG A 9 -5.62 -3.06 -1.09
N LEU A 10 -5.39 -1.90 -1.71
CA LEU A 10 -4.22 -1.07 -1.51
C LEU A 10 -4.63 0.22 -0.80
N LEU A 11 -3.93 0.55 0.28
CA LEU A 11 -4.07 1.81 0.99
C LEU A 11 -2.82 2.65 0.73
N ALA A 12 -2.99 3.84 0.14
CA ALA A 12 -1.89 4.78 0.00
C ALA A 12 -1.73 5.57 1.30
N ASP A 13 -0.51 5.55 1.84
CA ASP A 13 -0.13 6.20 3.09
C ASP A 13 -0.38 7.73 3.08
N GLU A 14 -0.45 8.35 4.26
CA GLU A 14 -0.73 9.79 4.41
C GLU A 14 0.31 10.68 3.72
N ASN A 15 1.56 10.23 3.66
CA ASN A 15 2.65 10.96 3.01
C ASN A 15 2.70 10.73 1.50
N THR A 16 1.81 9.89 0.96
CA THR A 16 1.68 9.74 -0.49
C THR A 16 0.86 10.88 -1.08
N SER A 17 1.13 11.23 -2.34
CA SER A 17 0.33 12.26 -2.99
C SER A 17 -1.00 11.71 -3.49
N HIS A 18 -2.08 12.49 -3.35
CA HIS A 18 -3.33 12.23 -4.06
C HIS A 18 -3.15 12.12 -5.59
N ARG A 19 -2.11 12.77 -6.15
CA ARG A 19 -1.75 12.66 -7.57
C ARG A 19 -1.23 11.27 -7.92
N PHE A 20 -0.58 10.56 -7.00
CA PHE A 20 -0.17 9.17 -7.19
C PHE A 20 -1.39 8.25 -7.29
N VAL A 21 -2.33 8.35 -6.34
CA VAL A 21 -3.59 7.57 -6.37
C VAL A 21 -4.38 7.86 -7.65
N SER A 22 -4.49 9.13 -8.05
CA SER A 22 -5.11 9.52 -9.32
C SER A 22 -4.38 8.96 -10.55
N ALA A 23 -3.04 8.94 -10.55
CA ALA A 23 -2.26 8.36 -11.63
C ALA A 23 -2.50 6.85 -11.76
N CYS A 24 -2.59 6.12 -10.65
CA CYS A 24 -2.93 4.69 -10.64
C CYS A 24 -4.31 4.41 -11.27
N THR A 25 -5.33 5.16 -10.85
CA THR A 25 -6.71 4.94 -11.34
C THR A 25 -6.91 5.40 -12.79
N ARG A 26 -6.11 6.36 -13.26
CA ARG A 26 -6.04 6.73 -14.68
C ARG A 26 -5.31 5.69 -15.53
N LEU A 27 -4.21 5.13 -15.02
CA LEU A 27 -3.43 4.12 -15.73
C LEU A 27 -4.20 2.81 -15.88
N ARG A 28 -4.93 2.40 -14.83
CA ARG A 28 -5.80 1.22 -14.86
C ARG A 28 -7.15 1.57 -14.23
N ARG A 29 -8.20 1.58 -15.05
CA ARG A 29 -9.57 1.81 -14.57
C ARG A 29 -9.92 0.78 -13.50
N ASN A 30 -10.45 1.25 -12.37
CA ASN A 30 -10.78 0.45 -11.18
C ASN A 30 -9.55 -0.21 -10.51
N PHE A 31 -8.37 0.40 -10.58
CA PHE A 31 -7.24 -0.04 -9.77
C PHE A 31 -7.60 0.02 -8.27
N PRO A 32 -7.35 -1.04 -7.47
CA PRO A 32 -7.93 -1.19 -6.12
C PRO A 32 -7.16 -0.43 -5.05
N ILE A 33 -6.84 0.84 -5.32
CA ILE A 33 -6.12 1.73 -4.41
C ILE A 33 -7.01 2.87 -3.94
N VAL A 34 -6.88 3.23 -2.66
CA VAL A 34 -7.51 4.39 -2.05
C VAL A 34 -6.48 5.14 -1.22
N HIS A 35 -6.61 6.47 -1.13
CA HIS A 35 -5.79 7.27 -0.22
C HIS A 35 -6.32 7.15 1.21
N ILE A 36 -5.46 7.10 2.22
CA ILE A 36 -5.88 6.99 3.63
C ILE A 36 -6.87 8.09 4.06
N ALA A 37 -6.67 9.33 3.60
CA ALA A 37 -7.61 10.44 3.83
C ALA A 37 -9.03 10.22 3.27
N ARG A 38 -9.24 9.21 2.41
CA ARG A 38 -10.55 8.82 1.86
C ARG A 38 -11.05 7.50 2.43
N TRP A 39 -10.18 6.72 3.06
CA TRP A 39 -10.56 5.48 3.70
C TRP A 39 -11.33 5.80 4.98
N GLN A 40 -12.58 5.32 5.07
CA GLN A 40 -13.46 5.55 6.23
C GLN A 40 -13.47 7.02 6.70
N ASP A 41 -13.62 7.94 5.76
CA ASP A 41 -13.63 9.39 6.00
C ASP A 41 -12.39 9.92 6.75
N GLY A 42 -11.24 9.25 6.57
CA GLY A 42 -9.96 9.65 7.14
C GLY A 42 -9.76 9.22 8.59
N SER A 43 -10.51 8.23 9.08
CA SER A 43 -10.45 7.75 10.47
C SER A 43 -9.06 7.27 10.93
N TRP A 44 -8.18 6.93 9.98
CA TRP A 44 -6.83 6.42 10.25
C TRP A 44 -5.72 7.47 10.05
N LEU A 45 -6.07 8.73 9.78
CA LEU A 45 -5.08 9.81 9.69
C LEU A 45 -4.40 10.04 11.04
N GLY A 46 -3.07 10.13 11.05
CA GLY A 46 -2.28 10.35 12.26
C GLY A 46 -2.25 9.18 13.25
N LEU A 47 -2.72 7.99 12.87
CA LEU A 47 -2.45 6.78 13.65
C LEU A 47 -0.95 6.53 13.72
N ASP A 48 -0.49 5.95 14.82
CA ASP A 48 0.88 5.46 14.88
C ASP A 48 1.10 4.30 13.90
N ASP A 49 2.34 4.12 13.46
CA ASP A 49 2.71 3.10 12.47
C ASP A 49 2.27 1.69 12.86
N ALA A 50 2.35 1.31 14.14
CA ALA A 50 1.99 -0.04 14.57
C ALA A 50 0.47 -0.25 14.53
N ALA A 51 -0.32 0.70 15.05
CA ALA A 51 -1.76 0.67 14.97
C ALA A 51 -2.24 0.64 13.51
N LEU A 52 -1.68 1.49 12.64
CA LEU A 52 -2.02 1.50 11.22
C LEU A 52 -1.75 0.15 10.55
N LEU A 53 -0.62 -0.49 10.86
CA LEU A 53 -0.25 -1.79 10.30
C LEU A 53 -1.21 -2.91 10.74
N ILE A 54 -1.62 -2.91 12.01
CA ILE A 54 -2.60 -3.87 12.55
C ILE A 54 -3.98 -3.63 11.93
N SER A 55 -4.45 -2.38 11.89
CA SER A 55 -5.72 -2.03 11.24
C SER A 55 -5.75 -2.41 9.76
N CYS A 56 -4.61 -2.29 9.06
CA CYS A 56 -4.48 -2.81 7.70
C CYS A 56 -4.67 -4.33 7.63
N ALA A 57 -4.15 -5.09 8.61
CA ALA A 57 -4.35 -6.55 8.66
C ALA A 57 -5.83 -6.91 8.84
N GLU A 58 -6.49 -6.29 9.81
CA GLU A 58 -7.92 -6.52 10.11
C GLU A 58 -8.82 -6.20 8.91
N ALA A 59 -8.49 -5.15 8.16
CA ALA A 59 -9.23 -4.74 6.97
C ALA A 59 -8.81 -5.49 5.68
N GLY A 60 -7.79 -6.35 5.72
CA GLY A 60 -7.25 -7.03 4.53
C GLY A 60 -6.61 -6.09 3.50
N LEU A 61 -6.04 -4.97 3.97
CA LEU A 61 -5.40 -3.93 3.17
C LEU A 61 -3.87 -4.05 3.20
N VAL A 62 -3.25 -3.73 2.08
CA VAL A 62 -1.80 -3.60 1.94
C VAL A 62 -1.45 -2.11 1.90
N LEU A 63 -0.58 -1.66 2.79
CA LEU A 63 -0.14 -0.27 2.84
C LEU A 63 0.94 0.00 1.78
N VAL A 64 0.78 1.09 1.03
CA VAL A 64 1.72 1.56 0.01
C VAL A 64 2.34 2.87 0.47
N ALA A 65 3.65 2.89 0.71
CA ALA A 65 4.32 4.01 1.37
C ALA A 65 5.75 4.30 0.85
N PHE A 66 6.26 5.48 1.18
CA PHE A 66 7.65 5.89 0.96
C PHE A 66 8.55 5.72 2.19
N ASP A 67 7.94 5.62 3.38
CA ASP A 67 8.68 5.44 4.62
C ASP A 67 9.36 4.06 4.63
N ARG A 68 10.68 4.08 4.65
CA ARG A 68 11.54 2.90 4.72
C ARG A 68 12.34 2.87 6.02
N ALA A 69 12.29 3.95 6.79
CA ALA A 69 13.05 4.11 8.01
C ALA A 69 12.30 3.51 9.19
N THR A 70 10.98 3.73 9.27
CA THR A 70 10.16 3.35 10.42
C THR A 70 9.27 2.15 10.11
N LEU A 71 8.53 2.17 9.00
CA LEU A 71 7.50 1.16 8.70
C LEU A 71 8.03 -0.30 8.71
N PRO A 72 9.18 -0.64 8.09
CA PRO A 72 9.70 -2.00 8.18
C PRO A 72 10.05 -2.42 9.61
N TRP A 73 10.54 -1.48 10.43
CA TRP A 73 10.89 -1.74 11.81
C TRP A 73 9.63 -1.98 12.65
N HIS A 74 8.61 -1.12 12.52
CA HIS A 74 7.31 -1.28 13.18
C HIS A 74 6.60 -2.57 12.77
N ALA A 75 6.61 -2.92 11.47
CA ALA A 75 6.10 -4.20 10.98
C ALA A 75 6.77 -5.40 11.67
N GLY A 76 8.10 -5.33 11.86
CA GLY A 76 8.82 -6.33 12.62
C GLY A 76 8.44 -6.38 14.11
N GLN A 77 8.14 -5.23 14.74
CA GLN A 77 7.68 -5.17 16.12
C GLN A 77 6.29 -5.76 16.29
N VAL A 78 5.35 -5.43 15.39
CA VAL A 78 3.99 -5.99 15.35
C VAL A 78 4.05 -7.51 15.33
N VAL A 79 4.84 -8.09 14.42
CA VAL A 79 5.01 -9.55 14.34
C VAL A 79 5.64 -10.14 15.60
N ARG A 80 6.66 -9.49 16.18
CA ARG A 80 7.27 -9.95 17.43
C ARG A 80 6.33 -9.90 18.63
N ALA A 81 5.36 -8.99 18.62
CA ALA A 81 4.32 -8.89 19.64
C ALA A 81 3.22 -9.95 19.51
N GLY A 82 3.29 -10.82 18.49
CA GLY A 82 2.26 -11.83 18.21
C GLY A 82 1.11 -11.33 17.34
N GLU A 83 1.16 -10.07 16.93
CA GLU A 83 0.19 -9.45 16.02
C GLU A 83 0.59 -9.66 14.55
N SER A 84 -0.28 -9.29 13.63
CA SER A 84 0.01 -9.33 12.19
C SER A 84 -0.24 -7.99 11.51
N HIS A 85 0.48 -7.73 10.42
CA HIS A 85 0.24 -6.59 9.56
C HIS A 85 -0.30 -7.02 8.18
N GLY A 86 -1.12 -6.17 7.55
CA GLY A 86 -1.79 -6.47 6.27
C GLY A 86 -0.86 -6.47 5.04
N GLY A 87 0.43 -6.25 5.27
CA GLY A 87 1.47 -6.20 4.25
C GLY A 87 1.87 -4.79 3.85
N LEU A 88 3.08 -4.67 3.28
CA LEU A 88 3.69 -3.40 2.88
C LEU A 88 4.20 -3.46 1.44
N ILE A 89 3.95 -2.41 0.68
CA ILE A 89 4.65 -2.09 -0.57
C ILE A 89 5.38 -0.77 -0.36
N LEU A 90 6.71 -0.82 -0.38
CA LEU A 90 7.57 0.33 -0.13
C LEU A 90 8.34 0.72 -1.39
N PHE A 91 8.33 2.01 -1.73
CA PHE A 91 9.15 2.52 -2.82
C PHE A 91 10.61 2.63 -2.39
N ARG A 92 11.53 2.05 -3.18
CA ARG A 92 12.99 2.20 -3.01
C ARG A 92 13.42 3.63 -3.30
N ARG A 93 14.62 3.98 -2.81
CA ARG A 93 15.25 5.30 -2.95
C ARG A 93 15.37 5.80 -4.39
N THR A 94 15.42 4.89 -5.36
CA THR A 94 15.53 5.23 -6.77
C THR A 94 14.25 5.85 -7.34
N VAL A 95 13.10 5.57 -6.72
CA VAL A 95 11.80 6.12 -7.13
C VAL A 95 11.61 7.49 -6.46
N ARG A 96 11.43 8.53 -7.27
CA ARG A 96 11.19 9.88 -6.76
C ARG A 96 9.74 10.03 -6.29
N SER A 97 9.53 10.64 -5.12
CA SER A 97 8.20 10.93 -4.57
C SER A 97 7.36 11.87 -5.44
N THR A 98 8.00 12.65 -6.32
CA THR A 98 7.33 13.54 -7.28
C THR A 98 7.06 12.91 -8.64
N ASN A 99 7.61 11.73 -8.93
CA ASN A 99 7.39 11.02 -10.20
C ASN A 99 6.17 10.09 -10.13
N TYR A 100 4.98 10.68 -10.07
CA TYR A 100 3.72 9.94 -9.90
C TYR A 100 3.46 8.92 -11.02
N GLY A 101 3.92 9.20 -12.23
CA GLY A 101 3.77 8.29 -13.37
C GLY A 101 4.60 7.02 -13.22
N GLU A 102 5.83 7.14 -12.73
CA GLU A 102 6.68 5.98 -12.41
C GLU A 102 6.12 5.18 -11.23
N GLN A 103 5.71 5.86 -10.16
CA GLN A 103 5.09 5.21 -8.99
C GLN A 103 3.86 4.39 -9.38
N ALA A 104 2.97 5.00 -10.15
CA ALA A 104 1.74 4.35 -10.61
C ALA A 104 2.03 3.14 -11.49
N ARG A 105 2.98 3.25 -12.44
CA ARG A 105 3.39 2.11 -13.27
C ARG A 105 3.94 0.97 -12.43
N LEU A 106 4.90 1.24 -11.54
CA LEU A 106 5.50 0.23 -10.68
C LEU A 106 4.46 -0.52 -9.84
N VAL A 107 3.59 0.20 -9.14
CA VAL A 107 2.57 -0.41 -8.28
C VAL A 107 1.51 -1.13 -9.11
N SER A 108 1.00 -0.52 -10.17
CA SER A 108 -0.05 -1.14 -11.00
C SER A 108 0.43 -2.37 -11.76
N GLU A 109 1.64 -2.34 -12.32
CA GLU A 109 2.22 -3.48 -13.02
C GLU A 109 2.54 -4.62 -12.05
N PHE A 110 3.20 -4.32 -10.93
CA PHE A 110 3.49 -5.32 -9.91
C PHE A 110 2.21 -5.97 -9.35
N TRP A 111 1.22 -5.16 -8.99
CA TRP A 111 -0.03 -5.66 -8.42
C TRP A 111 -0.77 -6.56 -9.41
N SER A 112 -0.93 -6.14 -10.66
CA SER A 112 -1.66 -6.92 -11.66
C SER A 112 -0.92 -8.17 -12.16
N SER A 113 0.42 -8.17 -12.14
CA SER A 113 1.20 -9.33 -12.63
C SER A 113 1.43 -10.39 -11.56
N GLN A 114 1.57 -9.99 -10.30
CA GLN A 114 1.99 -10.88 -9.22
C GLN A 114 1.19 -10.61 -7.94
N GLY A 115 1.22 -9.37 -7.46
CA GLY A 115 0.80 -9.03 -6.09
C GLY A 115 -0.65 -9.39 -5.76
N GLN A 116 -1.56 -9.32 -6.72
CA GLN A 116 -2.98 -9.56 -6.47
C GLN A 116 -3.28 -10.96 -5.90
N GLY A 117 -2.53 -11.99 -6.33
CA GLY A 117 -2.76 -13.39 -5.94
C GLY A 117 -1.98 -13.85 -4.71
N TRP A 118 -1.21 -12.97 -4.09
CA TRP A 118 -0.35 -13.33 -2.96
C TRP A 118 -1.08 -13.27 -1.62
N ASP A 119 -0.64 -14.09 -0.68
CA ASP A 119 -0.89 -13.87 0.75
C ASP A 119 0.02 -12.75 1.24
N TRP A 120 -0.61 -11.65 1.66
CA TRP A 120 0.04 -10.40 2.04
C TRP A 120 0.30 -10.29 3.53
N THR A 121 -0.30 -11.16 4.34
CA THR A 121 -0.13 -11.15 5.80
C THR A 121 1.37 -11.22 6.11
N ASN A 122 1.85 -10.24 6.89
CA ASN A 122 3.25 -10.12 7.30
C ASN A 122 4.28 -10.02 6.16
N ARG A 123 3.85 -9.64 4.94
CA ARG A 123 4.71 -9.52 3.76
C ARG A 123 5.18 -8.08 3.54
N ILE A 124 6.45 -7.90 3.20
CA ILE A 124 7.01 -6.61 2.78
C ILE A 124 7.63 -6.75 1.38
N VAL A 125 7.24 -5.87 0.47
CA VAL A 125 7.78 -5.80 -0.90
C VAL A 125 8.34 -4.41 -1.16
N TYR A 126 9.51 -4.36 -1.79
CA TYR A 126 10.14 -3.11 -2.23
C TYR A 126 10.04 -2.96 -3.75
N LEU A 127 9.65 -1.78 -4.23
CA LEU A 127 9.54 -1.43 -5.65
C LEU A 127 10.52 -0.32 -6.07
N PRO A 128 11.21 -0.42 -7.22
CA PRO A 128 11.22 -1.57 -8.11
C PRO A 128 11.79 -2.81 -7.41
N LYS A 129 11.33 -3.99 -7.83
CA LYS A 129 11.94 -5.25 -7.37
C LYS A 129 13.37 -5.26 -7.90
N SER A 130 14.30 -5.78 -7.09
CA SER A 130 15.65 -6.03 -7.60
C SER A 130 15.54 -7.03 -8.75
N PRO A 131 16.36 -6.89 -9.82
CA PRO A 131 16.43 -7.89 -10.87
C PRO A 131 16.72 -9.30 -10.34
#